data_AF-A0AAJ6CJ12-F1
#
_entry.id   AF-A0AAJ6CJ12-F1
#
_cell.length_a   1.000
_cell.length_b   1.000
_cell.length_c   1.000
_cell.angle_alpha   90.00
_cell.angle_beta   90.00
_cell.angle_gamma   90.00
#
_symmetry.space_group_name_H-M   'P 1'
#
loop_
_entity.id
_entity.type
_entity.pdbx_description
1 polymer ?
#
loop_
_entity_poly.entity_id
_entity_poly.type
_entity_poly.pdbx_seq_one_letter_code
_entity_poly.pdbx_strand_id
1 'polypeptide(L)'
;MTFLPIVAGCQNDDPWADTSLHAFCLGDVQIGFVLPRVLHAVRRYLDEHPTNLVRLDSSNGKLSLVLASNATKSDRTEFMADLAQWLRDTKQFADPLDGWRDEQYAIYGRRSEDQASEIVFTLERAACALFGLTTFGVHLTVGSP
;
A
#
# COMPACT_ATOMS: atom_id res chain seq x y z
N MET A 1 -24.40 -24.87 -13.07
CA MET A 1 -23.66 -23.99 -12.14
C MET A 1 -22.91 -22.96 -12.95
N THR A 2 -22.90 -21.69 -12.53
CA THR A 2 -22.14 -20.63 -13.20
C THR A 2 -20.95 -20.22 -12.32
N PHE A 3 -19.85 -19.81 -12.94
CA PHE A 3 -18.69 -19.24 -12.22
C PHE A 3 -18.92 -17.79 -11.78
N LEU A 4 -20.04 -17.17 -12.18
CA LEU A 4 -20.34 -15.76 -11.93
C LEU A 4 -20.28 -15.37 -10.43
N PRO A 5 -20.78 -16.17 -9.46
CA PRO A 5 -20.65 -15.81 -8.05
C PRO A 5 -19.20 -15.76 -7.55
N ILE A 6 -18.32 -16.59 -8.12
CA ILE A 6 -16.89 -16.63 -7.76
C ILE A 6 -16.20 -15.38 -8.30
N VAL A 7 -16.43 -15.04 -9.56
CA VAL A 7 -15.87 -13.83 -10.18
C VAL A 7 -16.35 -12.57 -9.46
N ALA A 8 -17.65 -12.50 -9.15
CA ALA A 8 -18.22 -11.39 -8.40
C ALA A 8 -17.64 -11.28 -6.98
N GLY A 9 -17.31 -12.41 -6.33
CA GLY A 9 -16.63 -12.41 -5.04
C GLY A 9 -15.19 -11.86 -5.10
N CYS A 10 -14.51 -11.99 -6.24
CA CYS A 10 -13.15 -11.46 -6.44
C CYS A 10 -13.14 -9.98 -6.89
N GLN A 11 -14.17 -9.54 -7.62
CA GLN A 11 -14.35 -8.16 -8.07
C GLN A 11 -15.57 -7.54 -7.37
N ASN A 12 -15.51 -7.47 -6.05
CA ASN A 12 -16.61 -6.95 -5.22
C ASN A 12 -16.38 -5.53 -4.71
N ASP A 13 -15.25 -4.90 -5.06
CA ASP A 13 -14.88 -3.58 -4.59
C ASP A 13 -14.42 -2.67 -5.73
N ASP A 14 -14.87 -1.42 -5.69
CA ASP A 14 -14.40 -0.34 -6.56
C ASP A 14 -13.81 0.76 -5.67
N PRO A 15 -12.51 0.70 -5.35
CA PRO A 15 -11.88 1.62 -4.41
C PRO A 15 -11.86 3.07 -4.91
N TRP A 16 -12.09 3.30 -6.21
CA TRP A 16 -12.21 4.64 -6.77
C TRP A 16 -13.58 5.28 -6.51
N ALA A 17 -14.62 4.46 -6.38
CA ALA A 17 -15.96 4.91 -6.01
C ALA A 17 -16.13 5.04 -4.49
N ASP A 18 -15.30 4.35 -3.68
CA ASP A 18 -15.35 4.46 -2.22
C ASP A 18 -14.77 5.79 -1.72
N THR A 19 -15.67 6.70 -1.35
CA THR A 19 -15.32 8.02 -0.80
C THR A 19 -14.64 7.96 0.57
N SER A 20 -14.76 6.85 1.31
CA SER A 20 -14.18 6.64 2.64
C SER A 20 -12.67 6.32 2.62
N LEU A 21 -12.17 5.81 1.49
CA LEU A 21 -10.75 5.49 1.30
C LEU A 21 -9.95 6.74 0.99
N HIS A 22 -8.75 6.85 1.53
CA HIS A 22 -7.86 7.98 1.35
C HIS A 22 -6.75 7.63 0.37
N ALA A 23 -6.27 8.60 -0.42
CA ALA A 23 -5.25 8.30 -1.42
C ALA A 23 -3.89 8.05 -0.75
N PHE A 24 -3.17 7.03 -1.22
CA PHE A 24 -1.75 6.88 -0.96
C PHE A 24 -0.96 7.29 -2.20
N CYS A 25 -0.15 8.34 -2.10
CA CYS A 25 0.56 8.92 -3.22
C CYS A 25 2.07 8.88 -3.04
N LEU A 26 2.80 8.76 -4.15
CA LEU A 26 4.21 9.09 -4.28
C LEU A 26 4.31 10.39 -5.10
N GLY A 27 4.63 11.50 -4.44
CA GLY A 27 4.43 12.82 -5.04
C GLY A 27 2.98 13.00 -5.48
N ASP A 28 2.75 13.26 -6.76
CA ASP A 28 1.42 13.51 -7.34
C ASP A 28 0.77 12.23 -7.91
N VAL A 29 1.42 11.07 -7.77
CA VAL A 29 0.96 9.80 -8.33
C VAL A 29 0.34 8.94 -7.24
N GLN A 30 -0.94 8.63 -7.35
CA GLN A 30 -1.60 7.67 -6.47
C GLN A 30 -1.12 6.24 -6.78
N ILE A 31 -0.66 5.54 -5.75
CA ILE A 31 -0.13 4.18 -5.79
C ILE A 31 -0.92 3.19 -4.91
N GLY A 32 -1.84 3.68 -4.09
CA GLY A 32 -2.68 2.85 -3.24
C GLY A 32 -3.81 3.59 -2.55
N PHE A 33 -4.43 2.93 -1.57
CA PHE A 33 -5.59 3.39 -0.81
C PHE A 33 -5.44 3.08 0.67
N VAL A 34 -5.75 4.04 1.52
CA VAL A 34 -5.56 3.93 2.97
C VAL A 34 -6.90 4.10 3.69
N LEU A 35 -7.18 3.19 4.62
CA LEU A 35 -8.35 3.32 5.49
C LEU A 35 -8.14 4.44 6.53
N PRO A 36 -9.21 5.12 6.98
CA PRO A 36 -9.11 6.18 8.00
C PRO A 36 -8.38 5.74 9.28
N ARG A 37 -8.59 4.49 9.71
CA ARG A 37 -7.92 3.92 10.89
C ARG A 37 -6.41 3.77 10.70
N VAL A 38 -5.97 3.42 9.49
CA VAL A 38 -4.55 3.28 9.15
C VAL A 38 -3.92 4.67 9.10
N LEU A 39 -4.58 5.66 8.50
CA LEU A 39 -4.12 7.05 8.53
C LEU A 39 -3.97 7.59 9.96
N HIS A 40 -4.90 7.27 10.86
CA HIS A 40 -4.80 7.67 12.26
C HIS A 40 -3.56 7.04 12.93
N ALA A 41 -3.30 5.75 12.68
CA ALA A 41 -2.11 5.08 13.18
C ALA A 41 -0.81 5.67 12.60
N VAL A 42 -0.79 5.99 11.30
CA VAL A 42 0.34 6.67 10.65
C VAL A 42 0.57 8.05 11.26
N ARG A 43 -0.48 8.83 11.50
CA ARG A 43 -0.36 10.13 12.19
C ARG A 43 0.29 9.98 13.56
N ARG A 44 -0.14 8.99 14.35
CA ARG A 44 0.46 8.72 15.66
C ARG A 44 1.93 8.35 15.54
N TYR A 45 2.29 7.51 14.57
CA TYR A 45 3.69 7.17 14.30
C TYR A 45 4.51 8.41 13.96
N LEU A 46 3.99 9.32 13.13
CA LEU A 46 4.68 10.56 12.73
C LEU A 46 4.80 11.58 13.88
N ASP A 47 3.85 11.59 14.81
CA ASP A 47 3.95 12.39 16.03
C ASP A 47 5.11 11.89 16.93
N GLU A 48 5.39 10.58 16.93
CA GLU A 48 6.52 9.96 17.65
C GLU A 48 7.85 10.02 16.87
N HIS A 49 7.80 9.94 15.54
CA HIS A 49 8.94 9.84 14.63
C HIS A 49 8.84 10.89 13.51
N PRO A 50 9.12 12.17 13.80
CA PRO A 50 8.98 13.23 12.82
C PRO A 50 9.94 13.04 11.66
N THR A 51 9.42 13.11 10.43
CA THR A 51 10.19 12.96 9.20
C THR A 51 9.64 13.86 8.10
N ASN A 52 10.48 14.18 7.11
CA ASN A 52 10.09 14.86 5.88
C ASN A 52 9.82 13.87 4.71
N LEU A 53 10.00 12.56 4.93
CA LEU A 53 9.80 11.53 3.91
C LEU A 53 8.32 11.27 3.60
N VAL A 54 7.43 11.57 4.53
CA VAL A 54 5.99 11.43 4.33
C VAL A 54 5.27 12.62 4.92
N ARG A 55 4.15 12.99 4.31
CA ARG A 55 3.25 14.02 4.83
C ARG A 55 1.79 13.58 4.69
N LEU A 56 0.96 14.06 5.59
CA LEU A 56 -0.49 13.97 5.46
C LEU A 56 -0.98 15.26 4.82
N ASP A 57 -1.39 15.17 3.56
CA ASP A 57 -1.92 16.32 2.82
C ASP A 57 -3.45 16.34 2.92
N SER A 58 -4.05 17.52 2.99
CA SER A 58 -5.51 17.69 3.06
C SER A 58 -5.95 18.59 1.92
N SER A 59 -6.19 17.99 0.76
CA SER A 59 -6.75 18.68 -0.41
C SER A 59 -8.24 18.41 -0.54
N ASN A 60 -9.03 19.44 -0.84
CA ASN A 60 -10.49 19.34 -1.03
C ASN A 60 -11.25 18.64 0.13
N GLY A 61 -10.74 18.77 1.36
CA GLY A 61 -11.35 18.18 2.56
C GLY A 61 -11.09 16.67 2.74
N LYS A 62 -10.23 16.06 1.93
CA LYS A 62 -9.86 14.65 2.01
C LYS A 62 -8.38 14.51 2.34
N LEU A 63 -8.06 13.74 3.39
CA LEU A 63 -6.67 13.48 3.76
C LEU A 63 -6.03 12.51 2.75
N SER A 64 -4.74 12.66 2.50
CA SER A 64 -3.96 11.77 1.65
C SER A 64 -2.61 11.52 2.29
N LEU A 65 -2.13 10.28 2.21
CA LEU A 65 -0.78 9.93 2.62
C LEU A 65 0.15 10.18 1.44
N VAL A 66 1.15 11.04 1.58
CA VAL A 66 2.03 11.41 0.46
C VAL A 66 3.48 11.14 0.82
N LEU A 67 4.09 10.15 0.17
CA LEU A 67 5.53 9.91 0.20
C LEU A 67 6.28 10.92 -0.68
N ALA A 68 7.44 11.35 -0.19
CA ALA A 68 8.32 12.27 -0.87
C ALA A 68 8.90 11.64 -2.17
N SER A 69 8.64 12.28 -3.31
CA SER A 69 9.14 11.83 -4.62
C SER A 69 10.64 12.08 -4.81
N ASN A 70 11.21 13.05 -4.09
CA ASN A 70 12.63 13.39 -4.12
C ASN A 70 13.50 12.50 -3.21
N ALA A 71 12.90 11.66 -2.37
CA ALA A 71 13.63 10.67 -1.57
C ALA A 71 14.17 9.54 -2.45
N THR A 72 15.19 8.81 -1.98
CA THR A 72 15.66 7.64 -2.72
C THR A 72 14.71 6.45 -2.52
N LYS A 73 14.79 5.44 -3.39
CA LYS A 73 14.08 4.16 -3.19
C LYS A 73 14.44 3.54 -1.84
N SER A 74 15.71 3.61 -1.44
CA SER A 74 16.20 3.04 -0.18
C SER A 74 15.54 3.71 1.02
N ASP A 75 15.52 5.04 1.05
CA ASP A 75 14.93 5.80 2.16
C ASP A 75 13.43 5.50 2.30
N ARG A 76 12.72 5.36 1.17
CA ARG A 76 11.31 4.99 1.18
C ARG A 76 11.08 3.56 1.67
N THR A 77 11.94 2.61 1.26
CA THR A 77 11.87 1.23 1.73
C THR A 77 12.10 1.16 3.24
N GLU A 78 13.14 1.81 3.75
CA GLU A 78 13.49 1.82 5.17
C GLU A 78 12.37 2.45 6.01
N PHE A 79 11.89 3.64 5.61
CA PHE A 79 10.78 4.30 6.28
C PHE A 79 9.51 3.43 6.33
N MET A 80 9.13 2.82 5.19
CA MET A 80 7.93 1.99 5.13
C MET A 80 8.10 0.69 5.92
N ALA A 81 9.31 0.14 6.00
CA ALA A 81 9.62 -1.02 6.83
C ALA A 81 9.51 -0.69 8.33
N ASP A 82 10.08 0.43 8.77
CA ASP A 82 10.00 0.89 10.16
C ASP A 82 8.55 1.16 10.59
N LEU A 83 7.78 1.83 9.71
CA LEU A 83 6.35 2.05 9.94
C LEU A 83 5.59 0.72 10.06
N ALA A 84 5.82 -0.23 9.15
CA ALA A 84 5.17 -1.54 9.19
C ALA A 84 5.54 -2.34 10.45
N GLN A 85 6.80 -2.27 10.86
CA GLN A 85 7.28 -2.93 12.07
C GLN A 85 6.66 -2.31 13.33
N TRP A 86 6.60 -0.97 13.41
CA TRP A 86 5.94 -0.29 14.53
C TRP A 86 4.44 -0.64 14.60
N LEU A 87 3.74 -0.72 13.46
CA LEU A 87 2.33 -1.11 13.40
C LEU A 87 2.11 -2.55 13.90
N ARG A 88 3.05 -3.44 13.61
CA ARG A 88 3.05 -4.83 14.09
C ARG A 88 3.31 -4.89 15.59
N ASP A 89 4.36 -4.22 16.07
CA ASP A 89 4.77 -4.24 17.47
C ASP A 89 3.72 -3.64 18.40
N THR A 90 3.03 -2.61 17.92
CA THR A 90 1.92 -1.97 18.64
C THR A 90 0.58 -2.71 18.49
N LYS A 91 0.54 -3.83 17.75
CA LYS A 91 -0.64 -4.69 17.54
C LYS A 91 -1.89 -3.96 17.07
N GLN A 92 -1.72 -2.91 16.26
CA GLN A 92 -2.84 -2.09 15.77
C GLN A 92 -3.73 -2.86 14.77
N PHE A 93 -3.13 -3.79 14.02
CA PHE A 93 -3.79 -4.51 12.92
C PHE A 93 -3.38 -6.00 12.90
N ALA A 94 -3.84 -6.77 13.88
CA ALA A 94 -3.53 -8.20 14.03
C ALA A 94 -3.81 -8.99 12.73
N ASP A 95 -4.97 -8.80 12.12
CA ASP A 95 -5.20 -9.16 10.71
C ASP A 95 -5.10 -7.86 9.90
N PRO A 96 -4.09 -7.65 9.03
CA PRO A 96 -3.27 -8.63 8.30
C PRO A 96 -1.85 -8.90 8.84
N LEU A 97 -1.36 -8.21 9.87
CA LEU A 97 0.06 -8.22 10.24
C LEU A 97 0.55 -9.49 10.94
N ASP A 98 -0.34 -10.31 11.49
CA ASP A 98 -0.02 -11.63 12.05
C ASP A 98 0.48 -12.60 10.96
N GLY A 99 0.17 -12.33 9.70
CA GLY A 99 0.65 -13.08 8.53
C GLY A 99 2.04 -12.69 8.04
N TRP A 100 2.88 -12.09 8.89
CA TRP A 100 4.25 -11.67 8.58
C TRP A 100 5.13 -12.84 8.16
N ARG A 101 5.90 -12.68 7.07
CA ARG A 101 6.70 -13.76 6.46
C ARG A 101 8.13 -13.37 6.08
N ASP A 102 8.54 -12.14 6.38
CA ASP A 102 9.81 -11.59 5.93
C ASP A 102 9.94 -11.65 4.40
N GLU A 103 8.82 -11.36 3.72
CA GLU A 103 8.66 -11.43 2.27
C GLU A 103 8.39 -10.03 1.71
N GLN A 104 9.40 -9.44 1.06
CA GLN A 104 9.31 -8.10 0.49
C GLN A 104 8.64 -8.11 -0.89
N TYR A 105 7.55 -7.35 -1.03
CA TYR A 105 6.91 -7.08 -2.31
C TYR A 105 7.44 -5.79 -2.92
N ALA A 106 7.68 -5.82 -4.23
CA ALA A 106 8.05 -4.64 -5.01
C ALA A 106 6.82 -3.78 -5.29
N ILE A 107 6.89 -2.50 -4.92
CA ILE A 107 5.85 -1.53 -5.19
C ILE A 107 6.27 -0.71 -6.40
N TYR A 108 5.39 -0.65 -7.39
CA TYR A 108 5.68 -0.02 -8.66
C TYR A 108 5.04 1.36 -8.74
N GLY A 109 5.79 2.32 -9.26
CA GLY A 109 5.27 3.63 -9.63
C GLY A 109 4.42 3.57 -10.90
N ARG A 110 3.81 4.71 -11.24
CA ARG A 110 3.06 4.83 -12.50
C ARG A 110 3.98 4.58 -13.69
N ARG A 111 3.53 3.69 -14.57
CA ARG A 111 4.11 3.46 -15.89
C ARG A 111 3.90 4.71 -16.75
N SER A 112 4.96 5.23 -17.37
CA SER A 112 4.81 6.13 -18.51
C SER A 112 4.73 5.31 -19.80
N GLU A 113 4.07 5.83 -20.84
CA GLU A 113 3.85 5.09 -22.10
C GLU A 113 5.15 4.56 -22.71
N ASP A 114 6.27 5.28 -22.49
CA ASP A 114 7.58 4.99 -23.06
C ASP A 114 8.55 4.24 -22.13
N GLN A 115 8.17 3.94 -20.88
CA GLN A 115 9.08 3.31 -19.91
C GLN A 115 8.42 2.18 -19.11
N ALA A 116 9.23 1.20 -18.72
CA ALA A 116 8.79 0.17 -17.78
C ALA A 116 8.50 0.81 -16.41
N SER A 117 7.52 0.26 -15.68
CA SER A 117 7.24 0.72 -14.32
C SER A 117 8.47 0.54 -13.42
N GLU A 118 8.89 1.61 -12.76
CA GLU A 118 10.01 1.58 -11.81
C GLU A 118 9.54 1.05 -10.44
N ILE A 119 10.39 0.28 -9.76
CA ILE A 119 10.18 -0.10 -8.36
C ILE A 119 10.49 1.11 -7.48
N VAL A 120 9.46 1.69 -6.87
CA VAL A 120 9.57 2.91 -6.07
C VAL A 120 10.01 2.65 -4.63
N PHE A 121 9.64 1.50 -4.06
CA PHE A 121 10.11 0.97 -2.77
C PHE A 121 9.71 -0.52 -2.65
N THR A 122 10.14 -1.17 -1.58
CA THR A 122 9.67 -2.51 -1.20
C THR A 122 9.00 -2.47 0.17
N LEU A 123 8.05 -3.37 0.41
CA LEU A 123 7.35 -3.47 1.68
C LEU A 123 7.03 -4.92 2.00
N GLU A 124 6.92 -5.25 3.29
CA GLU A 124 6.47 -6.57 3.73
C GLU A 124 5.09 -6.90 3.16
N ARG A 125 4.96 -8.11 2.62
CA ARG A 125 3.73 -8.61 1.97
C ARG A 125 2.49 -8.42 2.84
N ALA A 126 2.58 -8.74 4.13
CA ALA A 126 1.47 -8.61 5.07
C ALA A 126 1.03 -7.14 5.25
N ALA A 127 1.97 -6.20 5.19
CA ALA A 127 1.70 -4.77 5.35
C ALA A 127 1.12 -4.13 4.08
N CYS A 128 1.34 -4.69 2.89
CA CYS A 128 0.82 -4.13 1.62
C CYS A 128 -0.69 -3.89 1.64
N ALA A 129 -1.46 -4.78 2.30
CA ALA A 129 -2.91 -4.68 2.40
C ALA A 129 -3.38 -3.45 3.21
N LEU A 130 -2.59 -2.98 4.18
CA LEU A 130 -2.93 -1.79 4.99
C LEU A 130 -2.92 -0.51 4.17
N PHE A 131 -2.11 -0.48 3.11
CA PHE A 131 -1.89 0.67 2.25
C PHE A 131 -2.56 0.54 0.88
N GLY A 132 -3.37 -0.51 0.69
CA GLY A 132 -4.12 -0.74 -0.55
C GLY A 132 -3.20 -0.79 -1.78
N LEU A 133 -2.00 -1.34 -1.62
CA LEU A 133 -1.00 -1.39 -2.67
C LEU A 133 -1.28 -2.53 -3.63
N THR A 134 -1.03 -2.30 -4.92
CA THR A 134 -1.11 -3.36 -5.93
C THR A 134 -0.04 -4.41 -5.69
N THR A 135 -0.44 -5.68 -5.61
CA THR A 135 0.46 -6.82 -5.44
C THR A 135 0.40 -7.75 -6.65
N PHE A 136 1.49 -8.42 -6.98
CA PHE A 136 1.58 -9.32 -8.13
C PHE A 136 1.95 -10.74 -7.69
N GLY A 137 1.39 -11.74 -8.38
CA GLY A 137 1.66 -13.15 -8.14
C GLY A 137 1.71 -13.94 -9.45
N VAL A 138 2.44 -15.06 -9.45
CA VAL A 138 2.54 -15.96 -10.60
C VAL A 138 1.73 -17.23 -10.32
N HIS A 139 0.83 -17.57 -11.23
CA HIS A 139 0.03 -18.79 -11.17
C HIS A 139 0.39 -19.69 -12.35
N LEU A 140 0.87 -20.90 -12.07
CA LEU A 140 1.20 -21.90 -13.09
C LEU A 140 0.10 -22.97 -13.16
N THR A 141 -0.43 -23.21 -14.35
CA THR A 141 -1.31 -24.37 -14.61
C THR A 141 -0.54 -25.40 -15.43
N VAL A 142 -0.41 -26.61 -14.91
CA VAL A 142 0.24 -27.73 -15.60
C VAL A 142 -0.83 -28.75 -15.97
N GLY A 143 -0.96 -29.05 -17.26
CA GLY A 143 -1.81 -30.13 -17.77
C GLY A 143 -0.96 -31.21 -18.44
N SER A 144 -1.29 -32.47 -18.20
CA SER A 144 -0.84 -33.57 -19.07
C SER A 144 -1.78 -33.66 -20.29
N PRO A 145 -1.27 -34.05 -21.48
CA PRO A 145 -2.12 -34.34 -22.63
C PRO A 145 -3.09 -35.51 -22.37
#